data_AF-A0A842K3G6-F1
#
_entry.id   AF-A0A842K3G6-F1
#
_cell.length_a   1.000
_cell.length_b   1.000
_cell.length_c   1.000
_cell.angle_alpha   90.00
_cell.angle_beta   90.00
_cell.angle_gamma   90.00
#
_symmetry.space_group_name_H-M   'P 1'
#
loop_
_entity.id
_entity.type
_entity.pdbx_description
1 polymer ?
#
loop_
_entity_poly.entity_id
_entity_poly.type
_entity_poly.pdbx_seq_one_letter_code
_entity_poly.pdbx_strand_id
1 'polypeptide(L)'
;MDRRGTALTKPIELAALEAASLPGVRDVRASPDALRVFFVEADFVIRLSRPAPRSRWDTDWAVSVREASPGLGTWWGEWQRSFVGDHGEVGSRIAEDIRDALGRIRSMLADHSAPGSPSAT
;
A
#
# COMPACT_ATOMS: atom_id res chain seq x y z
N MET A 1 36.54 3.02 16.07
CA MET A 1 36.09 4.04 15.10
C MET A 1 35.34 3.33 14.00
N ASP A 2 34.04 3.34 14.14
CA ASP A 2 33.05 2.47 13.52
C ASP A 2 32.84 2.75 12.03
N ARG A 3 33.35 1.86 11.17
CA ARG A 3 32.93 1.75 9.76
C ARG A 3 31.71 0.82 9.62
N ARG A 4 30.61 1.14 10.30
CA ARG A 4 29.30 0.48 10.09
C ARG A 4 28.22 1.47 9.68
N GLY A 5 28.60 2.46 8.86
CA GLY A 5 27.68 3.43 8.25
C GLY A 5 26.84 2.90 7.08
N THR A 6 26.77 1.58 6.87
CA THR A 6 26.09 0.95 5.72
C THR A 6 25.45 -0.38 6.11
N ALA A 7 24.68 -0.40 7.21
CA ALA A 7 23.88 -1.55 7.58
C ALA A 7 22.40 -1.25 7.35
N LEU A 8 21.90 -1.73 6.21
CA LEU A 8 20.49 -2.04 5.97
C LEU A 8 19.54 -0.84 6.06
N THR A 9 19.28 -0.21 4.92
CA THR A 9 17.98 0.44 4.70
C THR A 9 16.90 -0.54 5.14
N LYS A 10 16.08 -0.15 6.13
CA LYS A 10 15.05 -1.05 6.68
C LYS A 10 14.08 -1.42 5.55
N PRO A 11 13.43 -2.60 5.55
CA PRO A 11 12.55 -3.01 4.44
C PRO A 11 11.47 -1.97 4.15
N ILE A 12 11.00 -1.27 5.20
CA ILE A 12 10.04 -0.18 5.09
C ILE A 12 10.61 1.04 4.37
N GLU A 13 11.90 1.36 4.54
CA GLU A 13 12.54 2.48 3.84
C GLU A 13 12.72 2.18 2.35
N LEU A 14 13.08 0.94 1.99
CA LEU A 14 13.11 0.50 0.60
C LEU A 14 11.70 0.52 -0.01
N ALA A 15 10.72 -0.02 0.71
CA ALA A 15 9.32 0.04 0.31
C ALA A 15 8.81 1.47 0.15
N ALA A 16 9.28 2.41 0.99
CA ALA A 16 8.94 3.82 0.87
C ALA A 16 9.50 4.46 -0.40
N LEU A 17 10.76 4.16 -0.73
CA LEU A 17 11.39 4.65 -1.97
C LEU A 17 10.65 4.13 -3.21
N GLU A 18 10.35 2.83 -3.23
CA GLU A 18 9.61 2.19 -4.32
C GLU A 18 8.19 2.73 -4.43
N ALA A 19 7.47 2.86 -3.29
CA ALA A 19 6.13 3.43 -3.26
C ALA A 19 6.13 4.89 -3.74
N ALA A 20 7.11 5.71 -3.35
CA ALA A 20 7.21 7.11 -3.77
C ALA A 20 7.41 7.27 -5.29
N SER A 21 7.93 6.24 -5.97
CA SER A 21 8.08 6.22 -7.42
C SER A 21 6.77 5.90 -8.17
N LEU A 22 5.72 5.50 -7.46
CA LEU A 22 4.46 5.08 -8.09
C LEU A 22 3.67 6.28 -8.64
N PRO A 23 3.11 6.17 -9.86
CA PRO A 23 2.31 7.25 -10.45
C PRO A 23 1.09 7.61 -9.59
N GLY A 24 0.95 8.91 -9.29
CA GLY A 24 -0.18 9.46 -8.54
C GLY A 24 -0.01 9.44 -7.02
N VAL A 25 1.14 8.97 -6.52
CA VAL A 25 1.51 9.16 -5.10
C VAL A 25 1.77 10.64 -4.84
N ARG A 26 1.17 11.14 -3.77
CA ARG A 26 1.35 12.52 -3.28
C ARG A 26 2.39 12.59 -2.18
N ASP A 27 2.38 11.63 -1.28
CA ASP A 27 3.26 11.59 -0.11
C ASP A 27 3.47 10.14 0.34
N VAL A 28 4.62 9.86 0.94
CA VAL A 28 4.96 8.57 1.54
C VAL A 28 5.65 8.82 2.87
N ARG A 29 5.13 8.20 3.93
CA ARG A 29 5.70 8.31 5.28
C ARG A 29 6.05 6.95 5.82
N ALA A 30 7.33 6.72 6.04
CA ALA A 30 7.85 5.56 6.73
C ALA A 30 7.89 5.81 8.25
N SER A 31 7.40 4.85 9.03
CA SER A 31 7.73 4.68 10.45
C SER A 31 8.46 3.35 10.64
N PRO A 32 9.03 3.06 11.82
CA PRO A 32 9.77 1.81 12.05
C PRO A 32 8.98 0.52 11.78
N ASP A 33 7.65 0.59 11.82
CA ASP A 33 6.70 -0.52 11.79
C ASP A 33 5.63 -0.39 10.68
N ALA A 34 5.49 0.78 10.06
CA ALA A 34 4.47 1.02 9.06
C ALA A 34 4.94 1.91 7.90
N LEU A 35 4.31 1.73 6.76
CA LEU A 35 4.38 2.59 5.59
C LEU A 35 3.02 3.23 5.36
N ARG A 36 2.96 4.56 5.28
CA ARG A 36 1.75 5.28 4.89
C ARG A 36 1.95 5.85 3.50
N VAL A 37 1.04 5.56 2.58
CA VAL A 37 1.11 6.00 1.18
C VAL A 37 -0.16 6.77 0.86
N PHE A 38 -0.01 8.02 0.44
CA PHE A 38 -1.11 8.94 0.20
C PHE A 38 -1.28 9.18 -1.30
N PHE A 39 -2.46 8.88 -1.82
CA PHE A 39 -2.87 9.18 -3.19
C PHE A 39 -3.97 10.25 -3.20
N VAL A 40 -4.30 10.72 -4.40
CA VAL A 40 -5.46 11.58 -4.62
C VAL A 40 -6.74 10.92 -4.10
N GLU A 41 -6.94 9.67 -4.46
CA GLU A 41 -8.20 8.92 -4.31
C GLU A 41 -8.19 8.01 -3.07
N ALA A 42 -7.02 7.64 -2.55
CA ALA A 42 -6.90 6.66 -1.47
C ALA A 42 -5.67 6.90 -0.59
N ASP A 43 -5.78 6.52 0.68
CA ASP A 43 -4.63 6.42 1.59
C ASP A 43 -4.48 4.98 2.04
N PHE A 44 -3.23 4.49 2.04
CA PHE A 44 -2.87 3.16 2.51
C PHE A 44 -2.01 3.27 3.77
N VAL A 45 -2.27 2.40 4.73
CA VAL A 45 -1.39 2.11 5.86
C VAL A 45 -1.01 0.64 5.78
N ILE A 46 0.28 0.37 5.70
CA ILE A 46 0.84 -0.96 5.51
C ILE A 46 1.74 -1.23 6.70
N ARG A 47 1.40 -2.21 7.53
CA ARG A 47 2.26 -2.66 8.63
C ARG A 47 3.01 -3.90 8.17
N LEU A 48 4.32 -3.92 8.40
CA LEU A 48 5.16 -5.04 8.03
C LEU A 48 5.62 -5.77 9.28
N SER A 49 5.36 -7.07 9.34
CA SER A 49 5.85 -7.95 10.39
C SER A 49 6.59 -9.16 9.80
N ARG A 50 7.50 -9.73 10.58
CA ARG A 50 8.26 -10.93 10.22
C ARG A 50 8.09 -11.97 11.32
N PRO A 51 6.97 -12.70 11.35
CA PRO A 51 6.82 -13.77 12.31
C PRO A 51 7.89 -14.84 12.06
N ALA A 52 8.42 -15.43 13.13
CA ALA A 52 9.35 -16.55 13.00
C ALA A 52 8.61 -17.74 12.36
N PRO A 53 9.21 -18.46 11.38
CA PRO A 53 10.61 -18.48 10.96
C PRO A 53 11.02 -17.41 9.91
N ARG A 54 12.34 -17.15 9.86
CA ARG A 54 12.98 -16.00 9.19
C ARG A 54 12.67 -15.81 7.70
N SER A 55 12.03 -16.71 6.98
CA SER A 55 11.79 -16.55 5.54
C SER A 55 10.41 -15.97 5.17
N ARG A 56 9.53 -15.70 6.15
CA ARG A 56 8.18 -15.19 5.91
C ARG A 56 8.01 -13.74 6.33
N TRP A 57 7.39 -12.95 5.46
CA TRP A 57 6.93 -11.60 5.74
C TRP A 57 5.40 -11.56 5.70
N ASP A 58 4.82 -10.90 6.70
CA ASP A 58 3.40 -10.64 6.78
C ASP A 58 3.16 -9.13 6.68
N THR A 59 2.15 -8.77 5.91
CA THR A 59 1.73 -7.38 5.69
C THR A 59 0.26 -7.24 6.06
N ASP A 60 -0.02 -6.32 6.97
CA ASP A 60 -1.37 -5.92 7.33
C ASP A 60 -1.66 -4.59 6.66
N TRP A 61 -2.76 -4.54 5.93
CA TRP A 61 -3.16 -3.40 5.12
C TRP A 61 -4.44 -2.81 5.68
N ALA A 62 -4.45 -1.50 5.83
CA ALA A 62 -5.66 -0.71 5.99
C ALA A 62 -5.69 0.33 4.87
N VAL A 63 -6.80 0.37 4.13
CA VAL A 63 -7.04 1.38 3.09
C VAL A 63 -8.24 2.23 3.47
N SER A 64 -8.11 3.51 3.17
CA SER A 64 -9.23 4.45 3.16
C SER A 64 -9.33 5.06 1.77
N VAL A 65 -10.47 4.91 1.12
CA VAL A 65 -10.72 5.50 -0.20
C VAL A 65 -11.62 6.71 0.01
N ARG A 66 -11.10 7.87 -0.38
CA ARG A 66 -11.82 9.14 -0.37
C ARG A 66 -12.46 9.29 -1.73
N GLU A 67 -13.78 9.30 -1.75
CA GLU A 67 -14.48 9.54 -2.99
C GLU A 67 -14.27 10.98 -3.47
N ALA A 68 -14.13 11.15 -4.79
CA ALA A 68 -13.93 12.46 -5.39
C ALA A 68 -15.22 13.31 -5.43
N SER A 69 -16.39 12.67 -5.27
CA SER A 69 -17.71 13.29 -5.44
C SER A 69 -18.54 13.23 -4.14
N PRO A 70 -19.41 14.22 -3.88
CA PRO A 70 -20.27 14.21 -2.71
C PRO A 70 -21.41 13.19 -2.87
N GLY A 71 -21.42 12.13 -2.05
CA GLY A 71 -22.61 11.28 -1.94
C GLY A 71 -22.45 9.86 -1.39
N LEU A 72 -21.32 9.17 -1.59
CA LEU A 72 -21.24 7.73 -1.23
C LEU A 72 -20.41 7.44 0.03
N GLY A 73 -19.79 8.46 0.63
CA GLY A 73 -19.05 8.34 1.90
C GLY A 73 -17.59 7.92 1.72
N THR A 74 -16.94 7.51 2.81
CA THR A 74 -15.57 6.99 2.80
C THR A 74 -15.61 5.48 2.88
N TRP A 75 -14.97 4.79 1.95
CA TRP A 75 -14.83 3.33 2.01
C TRP A 75 -13.56 2.94 2.77
N TRP A 76 -13.69 1.90 3.60
CA TRP A 76 -12.61 1.34 4.39
C TRP A 76 -12.47 -0.14 4.06
N GLY A 77 -11.24 -0.58 3.89
CA GLY A 77 -10.91 -1.98 3.67
C GLY A 77 -9.69 -2.39 4.48
N GLU A 78 -9.72 -3.60 5.01
CA GLU A 78 -8.58 -4.21 5.67
C GLU A 78 -8.30 -5.58 5.05
N TRP A 79 -7.03 -5.90 4.86
CA TRP A 79 -6.64 -7.23 4.42
C TRP A 79 -5.23 -7.56 4.88
N GLN A 80 -4.92 -8.85 4.91
CA GLN A 80 -3.59 -9.35 5.26
C GLN A 80 -3.02 -10.16 4.09
N ARG A 81 -1.70 -10.05 3.88
CA ARG A 81 -0.96 -10.89 2.92
C ARG A 81 0.31 -11.40 3.55
N SER A 82 0.70 -12.60 3.13
CA SER A 82 1.96 -13.22 3.48
C SER A 82 2.75 -13.55 2.23
N PHE A 83 4.06 -13.35 2.27
CA PHE A 83 4.96 -13.78 1.20
C PHE A 83 6.27 -14.31 1.78
N VAL A 84 6.92 -15.18 1.01
CA VAL A 84 8.25 -15.70 1.31
C VAL A 84 9.24 -14.95 0.44
N GLY A 85 10.30 -14.41 1.03
CA GLY A 85 11.29 -13.63 0.30
C GLY A 85 12.41 -13.07 1.17
N ASP A 86 13.50 -12.71 0.52
CA ASP A 86 14.64 -12.10 1.19
C ASP A 86 14.39 -10.61 1.48
N HIS A 87 15.18 -10.04 2.40
CA HIS A 87 15.04 -8.64 2.82
C HIS A 87 15.08 -7.64 1.66
N GLY A 88 15.83 -7.95 0.59
CA GLY A 88 15.96 -7.08 -0.59
C GLY A 88 14.72 -7.06 -1.49
N GLU A 89 13.83 -8.06 -1.40
CA GLU A 89 12.67 -8.20 -2.29
C GLU A 89 11.40 -7.56 -1.70
N VAL A 90 11.39 -7.31 -0.39
CA VAL A 90 10.24 -6.77 0.35
C VAL A 90 9.75 -5.45 -0.25
N GLY A 91 10.66 -4.55 -0.60
CA GLY A 91 10.30 -3.23 -1.17
C GLY A 91 9.56 -3.36 -2.50
N SER A 92 10.13 -4.13 -3.43
CA SER A 92 9.53 -4.40 -4.73
C SER A 92 8.17 -5.07 -4.60
N ARG A 93 8.04 -6.03 -3.68
CA ARG A 93 6.78 -6.75 -3.47
C ARG A 93 5.67 -5.86 -2.92
N ILE A 94 5.99 -5.00 -1.94
CA ILE A 94 5.04 -4.02 -1.41
C ILE A 94 4.61 -3.05 -2.51
N ALA A 95 5.55 -2.59 -3.35
CA ALA A 95 5.23 -1.68 -4.45
C ALA A 95 4.33 -2.32 -5.51
N GLU A 96 4.55 -3.58 -5.86
CA GLU A 96 3.64 -4.36 -6.70
C GLU A 96 2.23 -4.44 -6.10
N ASP A 97 2.14 -4.80 -4.81
CA ASP A 97 0.84 -4.90 -4.13
C ASP A 97 0.10 -3.56 -4.07
N ILE A 98 0.82 -2.44 -3.88
CA ILE A 98 0.23 -1.09 -3.95
C ILE A 98 -0.30 -0.82 -5.37
N ARG A 99 0.46 -1.13 -6.43
CA ARG A 99 0.02 -0.93 -7.82
C ARG A 99 -1.26 -1.72 -8.11
N ASP A 100 -1.31 -2.98 -7.70
CA ASP A 100 -2.48 -3.84 -7.89
C ASP A 100 -3.70 -3.32 -7.13
N ALA A 101 -3.52 -2.91 -5.87
CA ALA A 101 -4.60 -2.37 -5.04
C ALA A 101 -5.16 -1.07 -5.64
N LEU A 102 -4.30 -0.17 -6.11
CA LEU A 102 -4.72 1.06 -6.81
C LEU A 102 -5.49 0.76 -8.10
N GLY A 103 -5.01 -0.21 -8.89
CA GLY A 103 -5.70 -0.63 -10.10
C GLY A 103 -7.14 -1.04 -9.81
N ARG A 104 -7.34 -1.86 -8.77
CA ARG A 104 -8.67 -2.29 -8.31
C ARG A 104 -9.54 -1.15 -7.82
N ILE A 105 -8.97 -0.23 -7.00
CA ILE A 105 -9.72 0.93 -6.49
C ILE A 105 -10.16 1.84 -7.62
N ARG A 106 -9.27 2.12 -8.59
CA ARG A 106 -9.60 2.93 -9.76
C ARG A 106 -10.69 2.29 -10.63
N SER A 107 -10.61 0.97 -10.86
CA SER A 107 -11.69 0.25 -11.55
C SER A 107 -13.01 0.37 -10.81
N MET A 108 -13.02 0.12 -9.49
CA MET A 108 -14.23 0.25 -8.67
C MET A 108 -14.83 1.67 -8.72
N LEU A 109 -14.00 2.71 -8.59
CA LEU A 109 -14.45 4.11 -8.68
C LEU A 109 -14.97 4.46 -10.08
N ALA A 110 -14.33 3.93 -11.14
CA ALA A 110 -14.78 4.11 -12.50
C ALA A 110 -16.14 3.44 -12.75
N ASP A 111 -16.34 2.21 -12.25
CA ASP A 111 -17.60 1.48 -12.34
C ASP A 111 -18.74 2.24 -11.63
N HIS A 112 -18.46 2.84 -10.47
CA HIS A 112 -19.43 3.66 -9.74
C HIS A 112 -19.72 5.00 -10.41
N SER A 113 -18.75 5.56 -11.14
CA SER A 113 -18.90 6.82 -11.87
C SER A 113 -19.52 6.65 -13.26
N ALA A 114 -19.69 5.41 -13.73
CA ALA A 114 -20.27 5.13 -15.04
C ALA A 114 -21.79 5.43 -15.03
N PRO A 115 -22.29 6.31 -15.91
CA PRO A 115 -23.72 6.52 -16.05
C PRO A 115 -24.33 5.27 -16.70
N GLY A 116 -24.82 4.32 -15.89
CA GLY A 116 -25.47 3.13 -16.46
C GLY A 116 -25.62 1.87 -15.62
N SER A 117 -25.33 1.85 -14.31
CA SER A 117 -25.80 0.70 -13.50
C SER A 117 -27.29 0.84 -13.23
N PRO A 118 -28.14 -0.09 -13.72
CA PRO A 118 -29.59 0.06 -13.66
C PRO A 118 -30.07 0.04 -12.21
N SER A 119 -30.73 1.13 -11.80
CA SER A 119 -31.81 1.03 -10.84
C SER A 119 -33.00 0.38 -11.56
N ALA A 120 -33.32 -0.88 -11.23
CA ALA A 120 -34.60 -1.59 -11.38
C ALA A 120 -34.27 -3.10 -11.48
N THR A 121 -34.85 -4.02 -10.70
CA THR A 121 -36.14 -4.04 -9.99
C THR A 121 -36.03 -4.95 -8.77
#